data_AF-A0A0U3B583-F1
#
_entry.id   AF-A0A0U3B583-F1
#
_cell.length_a   1.000
_cell.length_b   1.000
_cell.length_c   1.000
_cell.angle_alpha   90.00
_cell.angle_beta   90.00
_cell.angle_gamma   90.00
#
_symmetry.space_group_name_H-M   'P 1'
#
loop_
_entity.id
_entity.type
_entity.pdbx_description
1 polymer ?
#
loop_
_entity_poly.entity_id
_entity_poly.type
_entity_poly.pdbx_seq_one_letter_code
_entity_poly.pdbx_strand_id
1 'polypeptide(L)'
;STTMDYPSLALITEKMSENNINLIFAVTRPVLPLYKNYSDLIPGTVVGTLSQDSRNVIQLIQDAYAKLRSKVELELLNVPEELSLSFNATCLNDEFIPGLKSCSGLKRGDQVSFSVEVRARRCPTEKTKTFTIKPVGFKDTLQITVDFECECKCQPHGQPDSPLCHQGNGTYECGMCLCHAGRLGPRCECAEGGYSLSEQDMCTGPNQVICSGRGDCVSGQCVCHNNDFGKVWGKTCDCDDFSCLRYQGELCSGHGTCSCGFCQCYPDWSGENCNCSTRTDTCMSSLGLLCSGRGQCVCGSCECTQPGAYGSTCDKCPTCPDACTMKKDCVECKHFQRGRLFDDESCARICRDEISLVEDLVLHDKNAVNSTYKDENDCVQRFQYYEDNSGKSILSVVKEPDCPKGNDILVVLLFVAGAILILGLVSLLIWKLLVTIHDRREFAKFEEERARAKWETGHNPLYKGATSTFMNITYRGKE
;
A
#
# COMPACT_ATOMS: atom_id res chain seq x y z
N SER A 1 -18.60 -31.41 -30.44
CA SER A 1 -19.07 -30.03 -30.63
C SER A 1 -18.58 -29.56 -31.98
N THR A 2 -19.44 -29.45 -32.99
CA THR A 2 -19.05 -29.04 -34.37
C THR A 2 -19.98 -27.99 -34.98
N THR A 3 -21.00 -27.55 -34.24
CA THR A 3 -22.06 -26.65 -34.72
C THR A 3 -22.02 -25.28 -34.05
N MET A 4 -21.18 -25.08 -33.04
CA MET A 4 -21.02 -23.83 -32.31
C MET A 4 -19.54 -23.52 -32.10
N ASP A 5 -19.23 -22.23 -32.13
CA ASP A 5 -17.90 -21.72 -31.78
C ASP A 5 -17.69 -21.69 -30.26
N TYR A 6 -16.45 -21.46 -29.84
CA TYR A 6 -16.12 -21.27 -28.43
C TYR A 6 -16.74 -19.96 -27.91
N PRO A 7 -17.19 -19.93 -26.64
CA PRO A 7 -17.75 -18.72 -26.05
C PRO A 7 -16.68 -17.65 -25.85
N SER A 8 -17.07 -16.39 -26.02
CA SER A 8 -16.23 -15.25 -25.64
C SER A 8 -16.12 -15.15 -24.11
N LEU A 9 -15.08 -14.49 -23.61
CA LEU A 9 -14.91 -14.25 -22.17
C LEU A 9 -16.13 -13.53 -21.56
N ALA A 10 -16.67 -12.53 -22.26
CA ALA A 10 -17.85 -11.80 -21.82
C ALA A 10 -19.08 -12.71 -21.66
N LEU A 11 -19.32 -13.61 -22.63
CA LEU A 11 -20.43 -14.56 -22.56
C LEU A 11 -20.27 -15.55 -21.40
N ILE A 12 -19.03 -16.01 -21.14
CA ILE A 12 -18.73 -16.86 -19.98
C ILE A 12 -19.02 -16.09 -18.68
N THR A 13 -18.52 -14.86 -18.55
CA THR A 13 -18.71 -14.03 -17.36
C THR A 13 -20.19 -13.76 -17.08
N GLU A 14 -20.97 -13.41 -18.12
CA GLU A 14 -22.41 -13.18 -18.03
C GLU A 14 -23.12 -14.44 -17.51
N LYS A 15 -22.89 -15.60 -18.14
CA LYS A 15 -23.56 -16.84 -17.72
C LYS A 15 -23.08 -17.37 -16.38
N MET A 16 -21.84 -17.11 -15.98
CA MET A 16 -21.37 -17.44 -14.63
C MET A 16 -22.04 -16.57 -13.56
N SER A 17 -22.18 -15.27 -13.81
CA SER A 17 -22.87 -14.36 -12.90
C SER A 17 -24.36 -14.69 -12.78
N GLU A 18 -25.05 -14.94 -13.91
CA GLU A 18 -26.47 -15.33 -13.90
C GLU A 18 -26.74 -16.60 -13.09
N ASN A 19 -25.83 -17.59 -13.19
CA ASN A 19 -25.99 -18.89 -12.56
C ASN A 19 -25.27 -19.00 -11.20
N ASN A 20 -24.70 -17.91 -10.67
CA ASN A 20 -23.96 -17.87 -9.40
C ASN A 20 -22.82 -18.91 -9.33
N ILE A 21 -22.07 -19.07 -10.42
CA ILE A 21 -20.99 -20.05 -10.54
C ILE A 21 -19.64 -19.36 -10.24
N ASN A 22 -18.86 -19.94 -9.31
CA ASN A 22 -17.48 -19.55 -9.08
C ASN A 22 -16.54 -20.49 -9.86
N LEU A 23 -15.75 -19.94 -10.79
CA LEU A 23 -14.82 -20.71 -11.61
C LEU A 23 -13.44 -20.80 -10.94
N ILE A 24 -12.89 -22.02 -10.87
CA ILE A 24 -11.54 -22.28 -10.37
C ILE A 24 -10.67 -22.78 -11.52
N PHE A 25 -9.66 -22.00 -11.89
CA PHE A 25 -8.65 -22.40 -12.86
C PHE A 25 -7.56 -23.23 -12.17
N ALA A 26 -7.68 -24.55 -12.22
CA ALA A 26 -6.64 -25.48 -11.77
C ALA A 26 -5.73 -25.84 -12.94
N VAL A 27 -4.60 -25.15 -13.09
CA VAL A 27 -3.75 -25.23 -14.29
C VAL A 27 -2.29 -25.52 -13.95
N THR A 28 -1.57 -26.14 -14.88
CA THR A 28 -0.15 -26.45 -14.68
C THR A 28 0.73 -25.19 -14.74
N ARG A 29 1.91 -25.24 -14.09
CA ARG A 29 2.85 -24.10 -14.01
C ARG A 29 3.12 -23.38 -15.34
N PRO A 30 3.32 -24.07 -16.49
CA PRO A 30 3.67 -23.38 -17.75
C PRO A 30 2.60 -22.41 -18.26
N VAL A 31 1.32 -22.69 -18.00
CA VAL A 31 0.19 -21.87 -18.47
C VAL A 31 -0.40 -20.99 -17.38
N LEU A 32 0.13 -21.06 -16.15
CA LEU A 32 -0.34 -20.28 -15.01
C LEU A 32 -0.44 -18.77 -15.29
N PRO A 33 0.55 -18.10 -15.93
CA PRO A 33 0.46 -16.67 -16.19
C PRO A 33 -0.70 -16.29 -17.11
N LEU A 34 -1.02 -17.14 -18.10
CA LEU A 34 -2.13 -16.90 -19.02
C LEU A 34 -3.48 -16.91 -18.30
N TYR A 35 -3.70 -17.90 -17.44
CA TYR A 35 -4.95 -18.01 -16.69
C TYR A 35 -5.07 -17.01 -15.54
N LYS A 36 -3.94 -16.52 -15.01
CA LYS A 36 -3.95 -15.34 -14.12
C LYS A 36 -4.52 -14.12 -14.85
N ASN A 37 -4.04 -13.82 -16.06
CA ASN A 37 -4.57 -12.71 -16.85
C ASN A 37 -6.07 -12.89 -17.19
N TYR A 38 -6.53 -14.11 -17.47
CA TYR A 38 -7.97 -14.36 -17.65
C TYR A 38 -8.77 -14.16 -16.36
N SER A 39 -8.23 -14.57 -15.22
CA SER A 39 -8.87 -14.38 -13.92
C SER A 39 -9.01 -12.91 -13.52
N ASP A 40 -8.17 -12.03 -14.04
CA ASP A 40 -8.30 -10.58 -13.80
C ASP A 40 -9.47 -9.97 -14.61
N LEU A 41 -9.88 -10.63 -15.70
CA LEU A 41 -11.01 -10.20 -16.54
C LEU A 41 -12.35 -10.82 -16.13
N ILE A 42 -12.34 -11.93 -15.37
CA ILE A 42 -13.54 -12.64 -14.94
C ILE A 42 -13.66 -12.49 -13.42
N PRO A 43 -14.56 -11.63 -12.91
CA PRO A 43 -14.78 -11.45 -11.48
C PRO A 43 -15.19 -12.78 -10.81
N GLY A 44 -14.75 -12.98 -9.57
CA GLY A 44 -15.12 -14.16 -8.78
C GLY A 44 -14.38 -15.45 -9.15
N THR A 45 -13.32 -15.38 -9.98
CA THR A 45 -12.51 -16.57 -10.29
C THR A 45 -11.22 -16.66 -9.48
N VAL A 46 -10.74 -17.89 -9.28
CA VAL A 46 -9.48 -18.16 -8.57
C VAL A 46 -8.59 -19.08 -9.40
N VAL A 47 -7.29 -18.78 -9.42
CA VAL A 47 -6.30 -19.61 -10.12
C VAL A 47 -5.45 -20.38 -9.10
N GLY A 48 -5.30 -21.68 -9.33
CA GLY A 48 -4.46 -22.58 -8.54
C GLY A 48 -3.49 -23.37 -9.43
N THR A 49 -2.29 -23.65 -8.90
CA THR A 49 -1.29 -24.44 -9.62
C THR A 49 -1.55 -25.93 -9.42
N LEU A 50 -1.90 -26.64 -10.50
CA LEU A 50 -2.08 -28.09 -10.52
C LEU A 50 -0.75 -28.79 -10.79
N SER A 51 -0.43 -29.84 -10.02
CA SER A 51 0.70 -30.72 -10.29
C SER A 51 0.45 -31.53 -11.57
N GLN A 52 1.51 -31.96 -12.27
CA GLN A 52 1.34 -32.71 -13.53
C GLN A 52 0.57 -34.02 -13.36
N ASP A 53 0.63 -34.60 -12.18
CA ASP A 53 -0.09 -35.81 -11.76
C ASP A 53 -1.40 -35.51 -11.00
N SER A 54 -1.79 -34.24 -10.90
CA SER A 54 -3.01 -33.76 -10.22
C SER A 54 -3.18 -34.20 -8.76
N ARG A 55 -2.12 -34.66 -8.09
CA ARG A 55 -2.18 -35.14 -6.69
C ARG A 55 -2.58 -34.05 -5.71
N ASN A 56 -2.29 -32.79 -6.01
CA ASN A 56 -2.61 -31.66 -5.15
C ASN A 56 -4.01 -31.06 -5.40
N VAL A 57 -4.86 -31.68 -6.22
CA VAL A 57 -6.17 -31.14 -6.60
C VAL A 57 -7.10 -30.91 -5.40
N ILE A 58 -7.07 -31.79 -4.39
CA ILE A 58 -7.92 -31.69 -3.20
C ILE A 58 -7.55 -30.44 -2.40
N GLN A 59 -6.25 -30.23 -2.16
CA GLN A 59 -5.75 -29.07 -1.43
C GLN A 59 -6.02 -27.78 -2.21
N LEU A 60 -5.85 -27.81 -3.54
CA LEU A 60 -6.16 -26.67 -4.41
C LEU A 60 -7.64 -26.26 -4.29
N ILE A 61 -8.57 -27.20 -4.26
CA ILE A 61 -10.00 -26.91 -4.08
C ILE A 61 -10.28 -26.30 -2.71
N GLN A 62 -9.64 -26.81 -1.65
CA GLN A 62 -9.78 -26.25 -0.30
C GLN A 62 -9.26 -24.81 -0.21
N ASP A 63 -8.08 -24.55 -0.77
CA ASP A 63 -7.45 -23.22 -0.79
C ASP A 63 -8.26 -22.24 -1.64
N ALA A 64 -8.76 -22.69 -2.80
CA ALA A 64 -9.61 -21.87 -3.66
C ALA A 64 -10.95 -21.54 -2.98
N TYR A 65 -11.57 -22.50 -2.29
CA TYR A 65 -12.78 -22.25 -1.52
C TYR A 65 -12.56 -21.25 -0.39
N ALA A 66 -11.46 -21.38 0.35
CA ALA A 66 -11.08 -20.42 1.39
C ALA A 66 -10.87 -19.01 0.80
N LYS A 67 -10.18 -18.91 -0.34
CA LYS A 67 -9.93 -17.64 -1.03
C LYS A 67 -11.22 -16.99 -1.53
N LEU A 68 -12.12 -17.76 -2.16
CA LEU A 68 -13.43 -17.28 -2.59
C LEU A 68 -14.26 -16.75 -1.42
N ARG A 69 -14.25 -17.46 -0.28
CA ARG A 69 -14.98 -17.04 0.93
C ARG A 69 -14.33 -15.87 1.67
N SER A 70 -13.08 -15.55 1.37
CA SER A 70 -12.36 -14.43 1.98
C SER A 70 -12.62 -13.08 1.32
N LYS A 71 -13.37 -13.05 0.22
CA LYS A 71 -13.72 -11.83 -0.50
C LYS A 71 -15.23 -11.72 -0.67
N VAL A 72 -15.75 -10.54 -0.42
CA VAL A 72 -17.13 -10.17 -0.77
C VAL A 72 -17.04 -8.99 -1.73
N GLU A 73 -17.62 -9.13 -2.91
CA GLU A 73 -17.64 -8.10 -3.96
C GLU A 73 -19.06 -7.95 -4.47
N LEU A 74 -19.51 -6.71 -4.64
CA LEU A 74 -20.84 -6.40 -5.16
C LEU A 74 -20.84 -6.32 -6.69
N GLU A 75 -21.78 -7.02 -7.30
CA GLU A 75 -22.13 -6.92 -8.71
C GLU A 75 -23.48 -6.24 -8.92
N LEU A 76 -23.62 -5.58 -10.06
CA LEU A 76 -24.77 -4.78 -10.45
C LEU A 76 -25.42 -5.40 -11.67
N LEU A 77 -26.73 -5.61 -11.63
CA LEU A 77 -27.51 -6.16 -12.73
C LEU A 77 -28.59 -5.17 -13.15
N ASN A 78 -28.70 -4.96 -14.46
CA ASN A 78 -29.75 -4.15 -15.10
C ASN A 78 -29.86 -2.72 -14.56
N VAL A 79 -28.72 -2.06 -14.33
CA VAL A 79 -28.70 -0.65 -13.90
C VAL A 79 -29.16 0.24 -15.06
N PRO A 80 -30.22 1.06 -14.88
CA PRO A 80 -30.65 2.03 -15.89
C PRO A 80 -29.59 3.10 -16.14
N GLU A 81 -29.45 3.55 -17.38
CA GLU A 81 -28.47 4.59 -17.77
C GLU A 81 -28.79 5.96 -17.13
N GLU A 82 -30.04 6.18 -16.73
CA GLU A 82 -30.48 7.37 -16.01
C GLU A 82 -30.00 7.44 -14.56
N LEU A 83 -29.52 6.32 -14.02
CA LEU A 83 -29.04 6.23 -12.64
C LEU A 83 -27.52 6.14 -12.60
N SER A 84 -26.95 6.75 -11.56
CA SER A 84 -25.56 6.59 -11.17
C SER A 84 -25.47 6.12 -9.73
N LEU A 85 -24.54 5.22 -9.47
CA LEU A 85 -24.36 4.60 -8.17
C LEU A 85 -22.93 4.82 -7.70
N SER A 86 -22.78 5.36 -6.49
CA SER A 86 -21.52 5.42 -5.78
C SER A 86 -21.53 4.45 -4.60
N PHE A 87 -20.37 3.85 -4.32
CA PHE A 87 -20.21 2.82 -3.31
C PHE A 87 -19.13 3.22 -2.32
N ASN A 88 -19.40 3.02 -1.03
CA ASN A 88 -18.40 3.05 0.01
C ASN A 88 -18.47 1.73 0.78
N ALA A 89 -17.32 1.17 1.11
CA ALA A 89 -17.22 -0.08 1.86
C ALA A 89 -16.82 0.19 3.30
N THR A 90 -17.45 -0.50 4.23
CA THR A 90 -17.06 -0.59 5.63
C THR A 90 -16.72 -2.05 5.91
N CYS A 91 -15.42 -2.35 5.84
CA CYS A 91 -14.88 -3.70 6.01
C CYS A 91 -14.58 -3.97 7.50
N LEU A 92 -13.63 -4.87 7.80
CA LEU A 92 -13.25 -5.20 9.18
C LEU A 92 -12.78 -3.97 9.97
N ASN A 93 -13.14 -3.89 11.25
CA ASN A 93 -12.80 -2.80 12.19
C ASN A 93 -13.44 -1.43 11.88
N ASP A 94 -14.61 -1.41 11.21
CA ASP A 94 -15.31 -0.18 10.82
C ASP A 94 -14.46 0.78 9.97
N GLU A 95 -13.46 0.24 9.26
CA GLU A 95 -12.65 1.01 8.32
C GLU A 95 -13.51 1.43 7.12
N PHE A 96 -13.82 2.72 7.06
CA PHE A 96 -14.57 3.32 5.96
C PHE A 96 -13.64 3.61 4.77
N ILE A 97 -13.92 2.96 3.65
CA ILE A 97 -13.15 3.06 2.42
C ILE A 97 -14.05 3.62 1.30
N PRO A 98 -13.86 4.89 0.90
CA PRO A 98 -14.67 5.52 -0.13
C PRO A 98 -14.38 4.96 -1.53
N GLY A 99 -15.41 4.85 -2.36
CA GLY A 99 -15.30 4.39 -3.76
C GLY A 99 -15.09 2.88 -3.93
N LEU A 100 -15.10 2.11 -2.84
CA LEU A 100 -14.84 0.67 -2.86
C LEU A 100 -16.15 -0.12 -2.76
N LYS A 101 -16.28 -1.18 -3.58
CA LYS A 101 -17.43 -2.10 -3.61
C LYS A 101 -17.06 -3.56 -3.29
N SER A 102 -15.90 -3.77 -2.69
CA SER A 102 -15.43 -5.10 -2.29
C SER A 102 -14.62 -5.06 -1.00
N CYS A 103 -14.67 -6.13 -0.21
CA CYS A 103 -13.84 -6.34 0.97
C CYS A 103 -13.10 -7.67 0.83
N SER A 104 -11.83 -7.73 1.24
CA SER A 104 -10.98 -8.92 1.19
C SER A 104 -10.40 -9.27 2.57
N GLY A 105 -9.89 -10.50 2.73
CA GLY A 105 -9.31 -10.98 3.99
C GLY A 105 -10.33 -11.41 5.05
N LEU A 106 -11.56 -11.70 4.63
CA LEU A 106 -12.66 -12.10 5.52
C LEU A 106 -12.55 -13.55 5.96
N LYS A 107 -13.05 -13.83 7.16
CA LYS A 107 -13.26 -15.18 7.71
C LYS A 107 -14.74 -15.51 7.72
N ARG A 108 -15.06 -16.80 7.84
CA ARG A 108 -16.45 -17.25 7.99
C ARG A 108 -17.04 -16.66 9.28
N GLY A 109 -18.15 -15.93 9.13
CA GLY A 109 -18.85 -15.28 10.23
C GLY A 109 -18.62 -13.77 10.30
N ASP A 110 -17.65 -13.24 9.56
CA ASP A 110 -17.41 -11.80 9.49
C ASP A 110 -18.55 -11.09 8.74
N GLN A 111 -18.88 -9.87 9.18
CA GLN A 111 -19.90 -9.03 8.56
C GLN A 111 -19.24 -7.76 8.01
N VAL A 112 -19.63 -7.38 6.80
CA VAL A 112 -19.22 -6.13 6.14
C VAL A 112 -20.47 -5.35 5.75
N SER A 113 -20.34 -4.04 5.65
CA SER A 113 -21.42 -3.17 5.20
C SER A 113 -20.99 -2.33 4.00
N PHE A 114 -21.95 -2.01 3.14
CA PHE A 114 -21.73 -1.15 1.99
C PHE A 114 -22.77 -0.04 2.01
N SER A 115 -22.30 1.21 1.92
CA SER A 115 -23.17 2.36 1.71
C SER A 115 -23.27 2.63 0.22
N VAL A 116 -24.49 2.60 -0.31
CA VAL A 116 -24.77 2.83 -1.73
C VAL A 116 -25.59 4.10 -1.87
N GLU A 117 -25.08 5.06 -2.62
CA GLU A 117 -25.81 6.28 -2.97
C GLU A 117 -26.26 6.20 -4.43
N VAL A 118 -27.57 6.36 -4.64
CA VAL A 118 -28.21 6.29 -5.97
C VAL A 118 -28.66 7.69 -6.36
N ARG A 119 -28.13 8.22 -7.46
CA ARG A 119 -28.48 9.54 -7.99
C ARG A 119 -29.12 9.42 -9.37
N ALA A 120 -30.23 10.12 -9.57
CA ALA A 120 -30.87 10.27 -10.87
C ALA A 120 -30.19 11.38 -11.69
N ARG A 121 -29.81 11.08 -12.93
CA ARG A 121 -29.20 12.04 -13.88
C ARG A 121 -30.24 12.83 -14.64
N ARG A 122 -31.35 12.17 -14.99
CA ARG A 122 -32.45 12.74 -15.77
C ARG A 122 -33.76 12.07 -15.40
N CYS A 123 -34.87 12.70 -15.76
CA CYS A 123 -36.17 12.06 -15.68
C CYS A 123 -36.37 11.11 -16.88
N PRO A 124 -36.51 9.79 -16.68
CA PRO A 124 -36.87 8.87 -17.75
C PRO A 124 -38.33 9.01 -18.17
N THR A 125 -38.65 8.58 -19.39
CA THR A 125 -40.04 8.44 -19.86
C THR A 125 -40.78 7.35 -19.08
N GLU A 126 -40.11 6.24 -18.79
CA GLU A 126 -40.63 5.19 -17.93
C GLU A 126 -40.30 5.50 -16.47
N LYS A 127 -41.34 5.84 -15.70
CA LYS A 127 -41.22 6.39 -14.33
C LYS A 127 -40.79 5.38 -13.27
N THR A 128 -40.89 4.08 -13.53
CA THR A 128 -40.50 3.05 -12.58
C THR A 128 -39.44 2.17 -13.20
N LYS A 129 -38.26 2.11 -12.57
CA LYS A 129 -37.16 1.25 -13.01
C LYS A 129 -36.70 0.38 -11.87
N THR A 130 -36.27 -0.84 -12.19
CA THR A 130 -35.81 -1.80 -11.20
C THR A 130 -34.44 -2.32 -11.57
N PHE A 131 -33.53 -2.37 -10.59
CA PHE A 131 -32.21 -2.95 -10.75
C PHE A 131 -31.85 -3.80 -9.53
N THR A 132 -30.78 -4.58 -9.63
CA THR A 132 -30.38 -5.50 -8.55
C THR A 132 -28.92 -5.31 -8.19
N ILE A 133 -28.65 -5.28 -6.89
CA ILE A 133 -27.31 -5.38 -6.31
C ILE A 133 -27.21 -6.74 -5.65
N LYS A 134 -26.15 -7.51 -5.94
CA LYS A 134 -25.91 -8.78 -5.24
C LYS A 134 -24.43 -9.02 -4.98
N PRO A 135 -24.06 -9.81 -3.97
CA PRO A 135 -22.69 -10.29 -3.83
C PRO A 135 -22.39 -11.36 -4.89
N VAL A 136 -21.20 -11.30 -5.49
CA VAL A 136 -20.77 -12.27 -6.52
C VAL A 136 -20.83 -13.70 -5.96
N GLY A 137 -21.52 -14.59 -6.68
CA GLY A 137 -21.63 -16.01 -6.33
C GLY A 137 -22.60 -16.33 -5.18
N PHE A 138 -23.35 -15.34 -4.67
CA PHE A 138 -24.42 -15.56 -3.70
C PHE A 138 -25.79 -15.61 -4.37
N LYS A 139 -26.72 -16.35 -3.76
CA LYS A 139 -28.12 -16.44 -4.22
C LYS A 139 -28.94 -15.24 -3.76
N ASP A 140 -28.65 -14.72 -2.56
CA ASP A 140 -29.35 -13.58 -1.98
C ASP A 140 -29.06 -12.30 -2.75
N THR A 141 -30.10 -11.50 -2.99
CA THR A 141 -30.03 -10.29 -3.79
C THR A 141 -30.78 -9.14 -3.12
N LEU A 142 -30.38 -7.90 -3.43
CA LEU A 142 -31.08 -6.68 -3.07
C LEU A 142 -31.67 -6.07 -4.34
N GLN A 143 -32.98 -6.21 -4.50
CA GLN A 143 -33.70 -5.60 -5.61
C GLN A 143 -34.18 -4.20 -5.22
N ILE A 144 -33.83 -3.21 -6.03
CA ILE A 144 -34.12 -1.79 -5.78
C ILE A 144 -35.04 -1.30 -6.89
N THR A 145 -36.22 -0.83 -6.49
CA THR A 145 -37.20 -0.19 -7.38
C THR A 145 -37.14 1.31 -7.14
N VAL A 146 -36.92 2.07 -8.21
CA VAL A 146 -36.83 3.53 -8.18
C VAL A 146 -38.00 4.10 -8.95
N ASP A 147 -38.80 4.91 -8.26
CA ASP A 147 -39.90 5.67 -8.83
C ASP A 147 -39.48 7.14 -9.02
N PHE A 148 -39.53 7.60 -10.26
CA PHE A 148 -39.16 8.95 -10.66
C PHE A 148 -40.40 9.86 -10.65
N GLU A 149 -40.46 10.78 -9.68
CA GLU A 149 -41.51 11.80 -9.59
C GLU A 149 -41.04 13.09 -10.29
N CYS A 150 -41.33 13.18 -11.59
CA CYS A 150 -40.90 14.32 -12.43
C CYS A 150 -42.02 15.32 -12.74
N GLU A 151 -43.26 14.89 -12.56
CA GLU A 151 -44.44 15.72 -12.80
C GLU A 151 -44.89 16.38 -11.50
N CYS A 152 -45.38 17.61 -11.60
CA CYS A 152 -45.96 18.29 -10.46
C CYS A 152 -47.39 17.75 -10.20
N LYS A 153 -47.77 17.63 -8.93
CA LYS A 153 -49.10 17.14 -8.52
C LYS A 153 -50.28 17.96 -9.07
N CYS A 154 -50.04 19.19 -9.50
CA CYS A 154 -51.05 20.08 -10.09
C CYS A 154 -51.25 19.89 -11.60
N GLN A 155 -50.35 19.20 -12.31
CA GLN A 155 -50.43 19.04 -13.77
C GLN A 155 -51.67 18.23 -14.21
N PRO A 156 -52.03 17.11 -13.54
CA PRO A 156 -53.22 16.33 -13.90
C PRO A 156 -54.55 17.08 -13.75
N HIS A 157 -54.55 18.19 -13.00
CA HIS A 157 -55.72 19.06 -12.80
C HIS A 157 -55.74 20.25 -13.77
N GLY A 158 -54.84 20.26 -14.77
CA GLY A 158 -54.83 21.27 -15.81
C GLY A 158 -56.16 21.35 -16.54
N GLN A 159 -56.66 22.57 -16.73
CA GLN A 159 -57.87 22.82 -17.49
C GLN A 159 -57.49 23.20 -18.92
N PRO A 160 -57.63 22.30 -19.91
CA PRO A 160 -57.47 22.66 -21.32
C PRO A 160 -58.52 23.69 -21.72
N ASP A 161 -58.15 24.56 -22.66
CA ASP A 161 -59.00 25.66 -23.16
C ASP A 161 -59.63 26.49 -22.03
N SER A 162 -58.83 26.83 -21.03
CA SER A 162 -59.33 27.51 -19.84
C SER A 162 -59.82 28.92 -20.17
N PRO A 163 -60.96 29.36 -19.61
CA PRO A 163 -61.43 30.74 -19.75
C PRO A 163 -60.45 31.75 -19.14
N LEU A 164 -59.60 31.33 -18.19
CA LEU A 164 -58.55 32.14 -17.58
C LEU A 164 -57.42 32.48 -18.55
N CYS A 165 -57.19 31.63 -19.56
CA CYS A 165 -56.18 31.79 -20.59
C CYS A 165 -56.78 32.43 -21.84
N HIS A 166 -57.30 33.65 -21.67
CA HIS A 166 -57.92 34.48 -22.71
C HIS A 166 -59.03 33.72 -23.46
N GLN A 167 -60.04 33.25 -22.71
CA GLN A 167 -61.24 32.59 -23.27
C GLN A 167 -60.92 31.36 -24.14
N GLY A 168 -60.02 30.49 -23.68
CA GLY A 168 -59.72 29.21 -24.35
C GLY A 168 -58.53 29.23 -25.31
N ASN A 169 -57.65 30.22 -25.21
CA ASN A 169 -56.43 30.30 -26.01
C ASN A 169 -55.23 29.59 -25.36
N GLY A 170 -55.46 28.79 -24.32
CA GLY A 170 -54.43 27.99 -23.67
C GLY A 170 -54.97 27.09 -22.57
N THR A 171 -54.08 26.25 -22.05
CA THR A 171 -54.33 25.33 -20.93
C THR A 171 -53.91 26.00 -19.62
N TYR A 172 -54.78 26.06 -18.63
CA TYR A 172 -54.43 26.57 -17.30
C TYR A 172 -53.94 25.43 -16.41
N GLU A 173 -52.65 25.42 -16.09
CA GLU A 173 -51.99 24.34 -15.36
C GLU A 173 -51.06 24.92 -14.30
N CYS A 174 -51.13 24.38 -13.07
CA CYS A 174 -50.23 24.77 -11.97
C CYS A 174 -50.15 26.29 -11.69
N GLY A 175 -51.23 27.04 -11.91
CA GLY A 175 -51.29 28.47 -11.66
C GLY A 175 -50.87 29.35 -12.85
N MET A 176 -50.50 28.76 -13.99
CA MET A 176 -50.04 29.47 -15.19
C MET A 176 -50.80 29.04 -16.44
N CYS A 177 -50.79 29.87 -17.48
CA CYS A 177 -51.35 29.55 -18.79
C CYS A 177 -50.27 29.02 -19.73
N LEU A 178 -50.45 27.80 -20.23
CA LEU A 178 -49.71 27.23 -21.36
C LEU A 178 -50.47 27.57 -22.65
N CYS A 179 -50.01 28.59 -23.36
CA CYS A 179 -50.70 29.12 -24.53
C CYS A 179 -50.60 28.19 -25.74
N HIS A 180 -51.68 28.16 -26.53
CA HIS A 180 -51.68 27.49 -27.83
C HIS A 180 -50.73 28.17 -28.81
N ALA A 181 -50.33 27.45 -29.86
CA ALA A 181 -49.47 28.01 -30.91
C ALA A 181 -50.05 29.33 -31.47
N GLY A 182 -49.21 30.35 -31.62
CA GLY A 182 -49.64 31.67 -32.07
C GLY A 182 -50.10 32.63 -30.96
N ARG A 183 -50.14 32.20 -29.68
CA ARG A 183 -50.59 33.02 -28.54
C ARG A 183 -49.51 33.15 -27.49
N LEU A 184 -49.40 34.35 -26.92
CA LEU A 184 -48.32 34.73 -26.00
C LEU A 184 -48.86 35.57 -24.84
N GLY A 185 -48.04 35.75 -23.81
CA GLY A 185 -48.38 36.49 -22.60
C GLY A 185 -48.83 35.60 -21.44
N PRO A 186 -48.87 36.14 -20.22
CA PRO A 186 -49.17 35.38 -19.00
C PRO A 186 -50.59 34.78 -18.98
N ARG A 187 -51.51 35.28 -19.81
CA ARG A 187 -52.87 34.78 -19.97
C ARG A 187 -53.24 34.50 -21.44
N CYS A 188 -52.27 34.39 -22.35
CA CYS A 188 -52.50 34.15 -23.79
C CYS A 188 -53.30 35.27 -24.50
N GLU A 189 -53.20 36.49 -23.98
CA GLU A 189 -53.90 37.67 -24.49
C GLU A 189 -53.35 38.16 -25.83
N CYS A 190 -52.09 37.88 -26.14
CA CYS A 190 -51.41 38.39 -27.32
C CYS A 190 -51.41 37.38 -28.46
N ALA A 191 -51.51 37.87 -29.69
CA ALA A 191 -51.32 37.06 -30.90
C ALA A 191 -49.91 37.31 -31.45
N GLU A 192 -49.28 36.27 -32.03
CA GLU A 192 -48.03 36.40 -32.77
C GLU A 192 -48.16 37.50 -33.85
N GLY A 193 -47.28 38.51 -33.80
CA GLY A 193 -47.30 39.67 -34.70
C GLY A 193 -48.03 40.93 -34.17
N GLY A 194 -48.61 40.90 -32.96
CA GLY A 194 -49.18 42.07 -32.29
C GLY A 194 -48.09 43.02 -31.75
N TYR A 195 -47.59 43.91 -32.61
CA TYR A 195 -46.49 44.83 -32.29
C TYR A 195 -46.98 46.05 -31.48
N SER A 196 -46.38 46.29 -30.31
CA SER A 196 -46.43 47.59 -29.63
C SER A 196 -45.00 48.10 -29.39
N LEU A 197 -44.70 49.30 -29.88
CA LEU A 197 -43.36 49.91 -29.83
C LEU A 197 -42.89 50.24 -28.39
N SER A 198 -43.82 50.27 -27.43
CA SER A 198 -43.57 50.62 -26.03
C SER A 198 -43.03 49.46 -25.18
N GLU A 199 -43.04 48.23 -25.68
CA GLU A 199 -42.66 47.03 -24.91
C GLU A 199 -41.25 46.52 -25.23
N GLN A 200 -40.53 47.20 -26.14
CA GLN A 200 -39.25 46.76 -26.69
C GLN A 200 -38.09 46.86 -25.67
N ASP A 201 -38.18 47.79 -24.71
CA ASP A 201 -37.22 47.93 -23.62
C ASP A 201 -37.23 46.71 -22.66
N MET A 202 -38.36 46.00 -22.54
CA MET A 202 -38.50 44.85 -21.64
C MET A 202 -37.80 43.58 -22.14
N CYS A 203 -37.53 43.51 -23.45
CA CYS A 203 -36.85 42.40 -24.10
C CYS A 203 -35.35 42.63 -24.31
N THR A 204 -34.83 43.76 -23.84
CA THR A 204 -33.45 44.14 -24.03
C THR A 204 -32.58 43.47 -22.97
N GLY A 205 -31.71 42.57 -23.40
CA GLY A 205 -30.77 41.88 -22.52
C GLY A 205 -29.63 42.78 -22.04
N PRO A 206 -28.75 42.27 -21.16
CA PRO A 206 -27.59 43.01 -20.65
C PRO A 206 -26.64 43.50 -21.76
N ASN A 207 -26.63 42.82 -22.91
CA ASN A 207 -25.84 43.20 -24.09
C ASN A 207 -26.50 44.31 -24.94
N GLN A 208 -27.60 44.92 -24.47
CA GLN A 208 -28.41 45.91 -25.21
C GLN A 208 -28.99 45.41 -26.54
N VAL A 209 -28.90 44.11 -26.79
CA VAL A 209 -29.51 43.45 -27.95
C VAL A 209 -30.84 42.85 -27.52
N ILE A 210 -31.88 43.14 -28.29
CA ILE A 210 -33.22 42.59 -28.08
C ILE A 210 -33.15 41.07 -28.25
N CYS A 211 -33.59 40.33 -27.23
CA CYS A 211 -33.62 38.86 -27.20
C CYS A 211 -32.28 38.21 -27.61
N SER A 212 -31.16 38.87 -27.28
CA SER A 212 -29.80 38.43 -27.64
C SER A 212 -29.59 38.15 -29.14
N GLY A 213 -30.46 38.66 -30.01
CA GLY A 213 -30.45 38.39 -31.45
C GLY A 213 -30.84 36.95 -31.82
N ARG A 214 -31.39 36.18 -30.88
CA ARG A 214 -31.76 34.76 -31.04
C ARG A 214 -33.27 34.54 -30.89
N GLY A 215 -34.05 35.61 -31.00
CA GLY A 215 -35.50 35.57 -30.83
C GLY A 215 -36.14 36.90 -31.18
N ASP A 216 -37.47 36.89 -31.22
CA ASP A 216 -38.27 38.08 -31.48
C ASP A 216 -38.93 38.56 -30.18
N CYS A 217 -38.93 39.87 -29.96
CA CYS A 217 -39.65 40.47 -28.84
C CYS A 217 -41.12 40.64 -29.22
N VAL A 218 -41.98 39.82 -28.64
CA VAL A 218 -43.42 39.87 -28.87
C VAL A 218 -44.10 40.12 -27.54
N SER A 219 -44.76 41.29 -27.45
CA SER A 219 -45.49 41.72 -26.26
C SER A 219 -44.66 41.75 -24.97
N GLY A 220 -43.43 42.28 -25.06
CA GLY A 220 -42.53 42.45 -23.92
C GLY A 220 -41.89 41.15 -23.40
N GLN A 221 -42.04 40.04 -24.14
CA GLN A 221 -41.36 38.77 -23.87
C GLN A 221 -40.60 38.29 -25.12
N CYS A 222 -39.46 37.64 -24.91
CA CYS A 222 -38.68 37.05 -26.00
C CYS A 222 -39.18 35.67 -26.36
N VAL A 223 -39.49 35.48 -27.64
CA VAL A 223 -39.76 34.17 -28.25
C VAL A 223 -38.49 33.72 -28.97
N CYS A 224 -37.81 32.73 -28.42
CA CYS A 224 -36.54 32.25 -28.96
C CYS A 224 -36.76 31.47 -30.25
N HIS A 225 -35.90 31.70 -31.25
CA HIS A 225 -35.95 30.98 -32.50
C HIS A 225 -35.59 29.51 -32.29
N ASN A 226 -36.28 28.63 -33.03
CA ASN A 226 -35.85 27.25 -33.13
C ASN A 226 -34.52 27.18 -33.86
N ASN A 227 -33.64 26.30 -33.39
CA ASN A 227 -32.31 26.12 -33.95
C ASN A 227 -32.09 24.63 -34.24
N ASP A 228 -31.38 24.32 -35.32
CA ASP A 228 -31.08 22.94 -35.74
C ASP A 228 -30.08 22.26 -34.79
N PHE A 229 -29.29 23.05 -34.05
CA PHE A 229 -28.25 22.56 -33.15
C PHE A 229 -28.74 22.21 -31.73
N GLY A 230 -29.94 22.68 -31.35
CA GLY A 230 -30.51 22.44 -30.02
C GLY A 230 -31.47 23.54 -29.57
N LYS A 231 -31.74 23.63 -28.27
CA LYS A 231 -32.74 24.54 -27.71
C LYS A 231 -32.11 25.83 -27.22
N VAL A 232 -32.77 26.95 -27.49
CA VAL A 232 -32.46 28.27 -26.92
C VAL A 232 -33.58 28.65 -25.96
N TRP A 233 -33.23 29.16 -24.78
CA TRP A 233 -34.18 29.57 -23.76
C TRP A 233 -33.65 30.74 -22.92
N GLY A 234 -34.42 31.14 -21.92
CA GLY A 234 -34.13 32.28 -21.06
C GLY A 234 -35.03 33.46 -21.38
N LYS A 235 -35.16 34.41 -20.44
CA LYS A 235 -36.03 35.59 -20.60
C LYS A 235 -35.62 36.44 -21.80
N THR A 236 -34.33 36.40 -22.14
CA THR A 236 -33.71 37.17 -23.22
C THR A 236 -33.05 36.28 -24.28
N CYS A 237 -33.42 34.99 -24.34
CA CYS A 237 -32.87 34.00 -25.27
C CYS A 237 -31.33 33.90 -25.25
N ASP A 238 -30.75 34.08 -24.07
CA ASP A 238 -29.32 34.12 -23.80
C ASP A 238 -28.73 32.76 -23.43
N CYS A 239 -29.57 31.78 -23.10
CA CYS A 239 -29.16 30.43 -22.75
C CYS A 239 -29.39 29.43 -23.88
N ASP A 240 -28.49 28.46 -23.99
CA ASP A 240 -28.62 27.32 -24.89
C ASP A 240 -28.00 26.04 -24.31
N ASP A 241 -28.24 24.91 -24.97
CA ASP A 241 -27.77 23.56 -24.59
C ASP A 241 -26.65 23.03 -25.50
N PHE A 242 -26.05 23.86 -26.36
CA PHE A 242 -25.06 23.41 -27.36
C PHE A 242 -23.76 24.20 -27.37
N SER A 243 -23.67 25.33 -26.66
CA SER A 243 -22.48 26.20 -26.61
C SER A 243 -21.51 25.87 -25.47
N CYS A 244 -21.70 24.77 -24.75
CA CYS A 244 -20.75 24.33 -23.71
C CYS A 244 -19.40 23.86 -24.27
N LEU A 245 -18.42 23.72 -23.38
CA LEU A 245 -17.08 23.24 -23.71
C LEU A 245 -17.12 21.83 -24.30
N ARG A 246 -16.21 21.59 -25.28
CA ARG A 246 -16.01 20.29 -25.91
C ARG A 246 -14.63 19.73 -25.58
N TYR A 247 -14.56 18.42 -25.40
CA TYR A 247 -13.30 17.69 -25.27
C TYR A 247 -13.32 16.53 -26.27
N GLN A 248 -12.25 16.38 -27.06
CA GLN A 248 -12.16 15.38 -28.14
C GLN A 248 -13.37 15.40 -29.10
N GLY A 249 -14.00 16.57 -29.28
CA GLY A 249 -15.14 16.77 -30.19
C GLY A 249 -16.52 16.60 -29.54
N GLU A 250 -16.62 16.02 -28.34
CA GLU A 250 -17.89 15.81 -27.63
C GLU A 250 -18.21 16.93 -26.65
N LEU A 251 -19.48 17.33 -26.61
CA LEU A 251 -20.01 18.34 -25.68
C LEU A 251 -19.99 17.77 -24.26
N CYS A 252 -19.38 18.51 -23.32
CA CYS A 252 -19.22 18.06 -21.94
C CYS A 252 -18.59 16.65 -21.82
N SER A 253 -17.68 16.32 -22.76
CA SER A 253 -17.04 15.00 -22.85
C SER A 253 -18.02 13.80 -22.97
N GLY A 254 -19.28 14.04 -23.36
CA GLY A 254 -20.32 12.99 -23.31
C GLY A 254 -20.71 12.57 -21.88
N HIS A 255 -20.21 13.27 -20.87
CA HIS A 255 -20.31 12.94 -19.45
C HIS A 255 -21.02 14.03 -18.64
N GLY A 256 -21.80 14.88 -19.30
CA GLY A 256 -22.62 15.89 -18.65
C GLY A 256 -23.72 16.42 -19.57
N THR A 257 -24.62 17.18 -18.99
CA THR A 257 -25.65 17.92 -19.73
C THR A 257 -25.26 19.39 -19.79
N CYS A 258 -25.34 20.00 -20.98
CA CYS A 258 -25.07 21.41 -21.15
C CYS A 258 -26.27 22.24 -20.69
N SER A 259 -26.04 23.20 -19.82
CA SER A 259 -27.07 24.13 -19.33
C SER A 259 -26.53 25.55 -19.32
N CYS A 260 -26.93 26.35 -20.32
CA CYS A 260 -26.60 27.77 -20.43
C CYS A 260 -25.08 28.04 -20.38
N GLY A 261 -24.31 27.29 -21.19
CA GLY A 261 -22.86 27.45 -21.30
C GLY A 261 -22.03 26.71 -20.23
N PHE A 262 -22.68 26.09 -19.23
CA PHE A 262 -22.01 25.30 -18.20
C PHE A 262 -22.34 23.81 -18.33
N CYS A 263 -21.32 22.96 -18.21
CA CYS A 263 -21.51 21.52 -18.16
C CYS A 263 -21.93 21.09 -16.75
N GLN A 264 -23.14 20.55 -16.62
CA GLN A 264 -23.58 19.82 -15.44
C GLN A 264 -23.11 18.37 -15.57
N CYS A 265 -21.99 18.05 -14.92
CA CYS A 265 -21.40 16.72 -15.00
C CYS A 265 -22.31 15.66 -14.39
N TYR A 266 -22.35 14.51 -15.06
CA TYR A 266 -22.94 13.33 -14.49
C TYR A 266 -22.15 12.87 -13.27
N PRO A 267 -22.76 12.11 -12.36
CA PRO A 267 -22.04 11.57 -11.23
C PRO A 267 -20.93 10.64 -11.70
N ASP A 268 -19.86 10.62 -10.92
CA ASP A 268 -18.55 10.04 -11.24
C ASP A 268 -17.69 10.84 -12.21
N TRP A 269 -18.10 12.05 -12.60
CA TRP A 269 -17.34 12.97 -13.45
C TRP A 269 -17.24 14.36 -12.84
N SER A 270 -16.15 15.04 -13.15
CA SER A 270 -15.81 16.35 -12.61
C SER A 270 -15.02 17.19 -13.62
N GLY A 271 -14.81 18.47 -13.28
CA GLY A 271 -14.16 19.45 -14.15
C GLY A 271 -15.14 20.26 -15.00
N GLU A 272 -14.68 21.38 -15.57
CA GLU A 272 -15.52 22.32 -16.34
C GLU A 272 -16.11 21.72 -17.62
N ASN A 273 -15.46 20.70 -18.17
CA ASN A 273 -15.88 19.96 -19.37
C ASN A 273 -16.28 18.52 -19.05
N CYS A 274 -16.35 18.11 -17.77
CA CYS A 274 -16.68 16.76 -17.33
C CYS A 274 -15.75 15.65 -17.86
N ASN A 275 -14.48 15.96 -18.11
CA ASN A 275 -13.51 14.98 -18.61
C ASN A 275 -12.83 14.15 -17.52
N CYS A 276 -13.01 14.49 -16.24
CA CYS A 276 -12.24 13.89 -15.14
C CYS A 276 -13.10 12.91 -14.35
N SER A 277 -12.79 11.61 -14.45
CA SER A 277 -13.47 10.56 -13.69
C SER A 277 -13.13 10.65 -12.19
N THR A 278 -14.14 10.58 -11.32
CA THR A 278 -13.92 10.51 -9.87
C THR A 278 -13.84 9.07 -9.35
N ARG A 279 -13.88 8.07 -10.24
CA ARG A 279 -13.74 6.66 -9.87
C ARG A 279 -12.31 6.33 -9.50
N THR A 280 -12.15 5.42 -8.54
CA THR A 280 -10.85 5.00 -7.99
C THR A 280 -10.50 3.55 -8.31
N ASP A 281 -11.36 2.82 -9.00
CA ASP A 281 -11.19 1.40 -9.30
C ASP A 281 -9.98 1.13 -10.19
N THR A 282 -9.75 1.97 -11.21
CA THR A 282 -8.58 1.89 -12.09
C THR A 282 -7.27 2.24 -11.39
N CYS A 283 -7.34 2.94 -10.25
CA CYS A 283 -6.19 3.31 -9.43
C CYS A 283 -5.85 2.27 -8.36
N MET A 284 -6.64 1.21 -8.22
CA MET A 284 -6.45 0.20 -7.18
C MET A 284 -5.36 -0.80 -7.59
N SER A 285 -4.34 -0.98 -6.74
CA SER A 285 -3.29 -1.96 -7.02
C SER A 285 -3.69 -3.38 -6.62
N SER A 286 -2.91 -4.37 -7.02
CA SER A 286 -3.07 -5.78 -6.60
C SER A 286 -2.98 -5.98 -5.08
N LEU A 287 -2.37 -5.02 -4.37
CA LEU A 287 -2.29 -5.00 -2.91
C LEU A 287 -3.55 -4.42 -2.24
N GLY A 288 -4.55 -4.00 -3.02
CA GLY A 288 -5.77 -3.36 -2.52
C GLY A 288 -5.56 -1.94 -2.02
N LEU A 289 -4.42 -1.31 -2.34
CA LEU A 289 -4.08 0.06 -1.96
C LEU A 289 -4.21 0.98 -3.18
N LEU A 290 -4.78 2.16 -2.95
CA LEU A 290 -4.93 3.19 -3.98
C LEU A 290 -3.55 3.73 -4.37
N CYS A 291 -3.20 3.61 -5.65
CA CYS A 291 -1.89 3.94 -6.20
C CYS A 291 -0.72 3.33 -5.41
N SER A 292 -0.91 2.10 -4.91
CA SER A 292 0.04 1.38 -4.05
C SER A 292 0.50 2.16 -2.81
N GLY A 293 -0.25 3.20 -2.40
CA GLY A 293 0.14 4.13 -1.33
C GLY A 293 1.28 5.09 -1.70
N ARG A 294 1.66 5.17 -2.97
CA ARG A 294 2.82 5.92 -3.49
C ARG A 294 2.44 7.09 -4.38
N GLY A 295 1.15 7.42 -4.43
CA GLY A 295 0.59 8.44 -5.31
C GLY A 295 -0.83 8.81 -4.95
N GLN A 296 -1.40 9.70 -5.74
CA GLN A 296 -2.80 10.14 -5.65
C GLN A 296 -3.55 9.73 -6.91
N CYS A 297 -4.80 9.30 -6.77
CA CYS A 297 -5.65 9.01 -7.93
C CYS A 297 -6.30 10.30 -8.42
N VAL A 298 -5.91 10.75 -9.61
CA VAL A 298 -6.42 11.96 -10.26
C VAL A 298 -7.09 11.54 -11.57
N CYS A 299 -8.38 11.85 -11.71
CA CYS A 299 -9.16 11.51 -12.90
C CYS A 299 -9.16 10.00 -13.27
N GLY A 300 -9.11 9.11 -12.29
CA GLY A 300 -9.01 7.66 -12.51
C GLY A 300 -7.62 7.17 -12.96
N SER A 301 -6.58 8.00 -12.84
CA SER A 301 -5.18 7.63 -13.11
C SER A 301 -4.29 7.98 -11.92
N CYS A 302 -3.30 7.13 -11.62
CA CYS A 302 -2.39 7.39 -10.52
C CYS A 302 -1.30 8.39 -10.90
N GLU A 303 -1.23 9.49 -10.15
CA GLU A 303 -0.12 10.42 -10.15
C GLU A 303 0.84 10.06 -9.01
N CYS A 304 1.98 9.46 -9.36
CA CYS A 304 2.94 8.96 -8.39
C CYS A 304 3.69 10.12 -7.73
N THR A 305 3.51 10.28 -6.42
CA THR A 305 4.17 11.32 -5.62
C THR A 305 5.52 10.84 -5.08
N GLN A 306 5.72 9.52 -4.97
CA GLN A 306 6.97 8.96 -4.48
C GLN A 306 8.07 9.01 -5.57
N PRO A 307 9.27 9.54 -5.26
CA PRO A 307 10.36 9.65 -6.22
C PRO A 307 10.80 8.30 -6.80
N GLY A 308 10.73 8.18 -8.13
CA GLY A 308 11.10 6.98 -8.89
C GLY A 308 10.10 5.84 -8.82
N ALA A 309 8.93 6.05 -8.23
CA ALA A 309 7.77 5.20 -8.43
C ALA A 309 7.10 5.52 -9.77
N TYR A 310 6.71 4.49 -10.52
CA TYR A 310 6.05 4.59 -11.81
C TYR A 310 5.15 3.36 -12.03
N GLY A 311 4.43 3.34 -13.16
CA GLY A 311 3.42 2.33 -13.46
C GLY A 311 2.01 2.86 -13.25
N SER A 312 1.01 2.17 -13.79
CA SER A 312 -0.39 2.61 -13.76
C SER A 312 -0.96 2.75 -12.35
N THR A 313 -0.38 2.03 -11.37
CA THR A 313 -0.77 2.07 -9.97
C THR A 313 0.41 2.38 -9.04
N CYS A 314 1.49 2.99 -9.58
CA CYS A 314 2.72 3.33 -8.85
C CYS A 314 3.39 2.13 -8.15
N ASP A 315 3.17 0.91 -8.66
CA ASP A 315 3.67 -0.34 -8.11
C ASP A 315 5.19 -0.51 -8.33
N LYS A 316 5.70 -0.01 -9.45
CA LYS A 316 7.11 -0.17 -9.85
C LYS A 316 7.94 0.96 -9.24
N CYS A 317 8.86 0.64 -8.35
CA CYS A 317 9.77 1.64 -7.78
C CYS A 317 11.17 1.06 -7.53
N PRO A 318 12.08 1.13 -8.52
CA PRO A 318 13.44 0.61 -8.40
C PRO A 318 14.32 1.40 -7.42
N THR A 319 13.99 2.66 -7.15
CA THR A 319 14.72 3.55 -6.23
C THR A 319 14.11 3.63 -4.84
N CYS A 320 12.97 2.97 -4.62
CA CYS A 320 12.40 2.85 -3.29
C CYS A 320 13.31 1.97 -2.43
N PRO A 321 13.35 2.17 -1.10
CA PRO A 321 14.04 1.26 -0.20
C PRO A 321 13.61 -0.17 -0.50
N ASP A 322 14.59 -1.05 -0.70
CA ASP A 322 14.38 -2.45 -1.04
C ASP A 322 13.36 -3.09 -0.08
N ALA A 323 12.64 -4.12 -0.54
CA ALA A 323 11.72 -4.88 0.33
C ALA A 323 12.37 -5.26 1.67
N CYS A 324 13.69 -5.50 1.67
CA CYS A 324 14.52 -5.71 2.86
C CYS A 324 14.38 -4.58 3.90
N THR A 325 14.46 -3.31 3.49
CA THR A 325 14.38 -2.17 4.42
C THR A 325 12.98 -2.01 4.99
N MET A 326 11.95 -2.19 4.16
CA MET A 326 10.56 -2.06 4.63
C MET A 326 10.13 -3.24 5.52
N LYS A 327 10.55 -4.46 5.17
CA LYS A 327 10.26 -5.66 5.96
C LYS A 327 11.09 -5.71 7.25
N LYS A 328 12.28 -5.11 7.29
CA LYS A 328 13.05 -4.92 8.53
C LYS A 328 12.21 -4.25 9.62
N ASP A 329 11.51 -3.16 9.29
CA ASP A 329 10.70 -2.44 10.29
C ASP A 329 9.57 -3.33 10.84
N CYS A 330 9.03 -4.24 10.03
CA CYS A 330 8.06 -5.23 10.46
C CYS A 330 8.65 -6.34 11.34
N VAL A 331 9.89 -6.79 11.06
CA VAL A 331 10.61 -7.74 11.93
C VAL A 331 10.87 -7.10 13.29
N GLU A 332 11.40 -5.88 13.31
CA GLU A 332 11.70 -5.14 14.53
C GLU A 332 10.45 -4.95 15.40
N CYS A 333 9.34 -4.52 14.80
CA CYS A 333 8.12 -4.33 15.57
C CYS A 333 7.48 -5.65 16.04
N LYS A 334 7.20 -6.61 15.14
CA LYS A 334 6.42 -7.79 15.53
C LYS A 334 7.22 -8.81 16.35
N HIS A 335 8.51 -8.97 16.06
CA HIS A 335 9.33 -9.97 16.72
C HIS A 335 10.11 -9.37 17.90
N PHE A 336 10.85 -8.29 17.68
CA PHE A 336 11.69 -7.67 18.71
C PHE A 336 10.96 -6.63 19.57
N GLN A 337 9.71 -6.29 19.22
CA GLN A 337 8.88 -5.32 19.95
C GLN A 337 9.57 -3.97 20.16
N ARG A 338 10.26 -3.49 19.12
CA ARG A 338 11.00 -2.21 19.15
C ARG A 338 10.99 -1.53 17.78
N GLY A 339 11.42 -0.28 17.73
CA GLY A 339 11.55 0.52 16.52
C GLY A 339 10.31 1.33 16.16
N ARG A 340 10.43 2.14 15.10
CA ARG A 340 9.45 3.20 14.75
C ARG A 340 8.00 2.72 14.65
N LEU A 341 7.76 1.59 13.99
CA LEU A 341 6.40 1.05 13.80
C LEU A 341 5.76 0.57 15.11
N PHE A 342 6.58 0.16 16.07
CA PHE A 342 6.15 -0.22 17.41
C PHE A 342 5.78 1.02 18.23
N ASP A 343 6.64 2.05 18.19
CA ASP A 343 6.43 3.31 18.92
C ASP A 343 5.19 4.09 18.41
N ASP A 344 4.94 4.06 17.10
CA ASP A 344 3.80 4.73 16.44
C ASP A 344 2.48 3.92 16.51
N GLU A 345 2.43 2.78 17.22
CA GLU A 345 1.30 1.82 17.30
C GLU A 345 0.73 1.36 15.93
N SER A 346 1.47 1.58 14.85
CA SER A 346 0.99 1.39 13.47
C SER A 346 1.35 0.02 12.88
N CYS A 347 2.08 -0.78 13.64
CA CYS A 347 2.63 -2.07 13.25
C CYS A 347 1.58 -3.12 12.85
N ALA A 348 0.51 -3.28 13.62
CA ALA A 348 -0.54 -4.26 13.29
C ALA A 348 -1.25 -3.93 11.96
N ARG A 349 -1.33 -2.63 11.62
CA ARG A 349 -1.96 -2.14 10.39
C ARG A 349 -1.07 -2.36 9.16
N ILE A 350 0.22 -2.04 9.28
CA ILE A 350 1.18 -2.01 8.17
C ILE A 350 1.79 -3.40 7.91
N CYS A 351 2.08 -4.16 8.97
CA CYS A 351 2.78 -5.43 8.87
C CYS A 351 1.79 -6.60 8.87
N ARG A 352 1.22 -6.91 7.71
CA ARG A 352 0.26 -8.02 7.54
C ARG A 352 0.91 -9.38 7.27
N ASP A 353 2.22 -9.41 7.05
CA ASP A 353 2.94 -10.65 6.77
C ASP A 353 2.91 -11.61 7.97
N GLU A 354 2.87 -12.91 7.66
CA GLU A 354 3.01 -13.98 8.63
C GLU A 354 4.49 -14.21 8.92
N ILE A 355 4.88 -14.10 10.20
CA ILE A 355 6.27 -14.28 10.62
C ILE A 355 6.47 -15.72 11.08
N SER A 356 7.38 -16.44 10.45
CA SER A 356 7.80 -17.77 10.86
C SER A 356 9.22 -17.73 11.43
N LEU A 357 9.37 -18.16 12.67
CA LEU A 357 10.68 -18.28 13.31
C LEU A 357 11.34 -19.59 12.89
N VAL A 358 12.56 -19.49 12.37
CA VAL A 358 13.34 -20.64 11.88
C VAL A 358 14.71 -20.68 12.55
N GLU A 359 15.27 -21.88 12.68
CA GLU A 359 16.65 -22.07 13.21
C GLU A 359 17.68 -21.64 12.16
N ASP A 360 17.48 -22.05 10.91
CA ASP A 360 18.32 -21.68 9.78
C ASP A 360 17.47 -21.30 8.56
N LEU A 361 17.95 -20.34 7.77
CA LEU A 361 17.31 -19.97 6.50
C LEU A 361 17.60 -21.05 5.46
N VAL A 362 16.55 -21.77 5.04
CA VAL A 362 16.65 -22.74 3.95
C VAL A 362 16.69 -21.99 2.61
N LEU A 363 17.74 -22.20 1.82
CA LEU A 363 17.83 -21.71 0.44
C LEU A 363 16.86 -22.48 -0.46
N HIS A 364 15.58 -22.11 -0.42
CA HIS A 364 14.59 -22.54 -1.39
C HIS A 364 14.27 -21.42 -2.39
N ASP A 365 14.46 -21.74 -3.67
CA ASP A 365 13.95 -21.07 -4.88
C ASP A 365 14.43 -19.65 -5.26
N LYS A 366 14.42 -19.42 -6.59
CA LYS A 366 14.87 -18.20 -7.30
C LYS A 366 14.08 -16.91 -6.97
N ASN A 367 13.07 -16.99 -6.10
CA ASN A 367 12.14 -15.89 -5.78
C ASN A 367 12.17 -15.44 -4.31
N ALA A 368 13.10 -15.96 -3.50
CA ALA A 368 13.25 -15.55 -2.11
C ALA A 368 14.36 -14.49 -1.95
N VAL A 369 14.09 -13.42 -1.22
CA VAL A 369 15.04 -12.34 -0.95
C VAL A 369 15.61 -12.51 0.45
N ASN A 370 16.89 -12.83 0.54
CA ASN A 370 17.62 -12.90 1.80
C ASN A 370 18.10 -11.51 2.20
N SER A 371 17.73 -11.10 3.41
CA SER A 371 18.03 -9.79 3.95
C SER A 371 18.82 -9.94 5.24
N THR A 372 19.82 -9.08 5.42
CA THR A 372 20.60 -9.01 6.65
C THR A 372 20.79 -7.57 7.08
N TYR A 373 20.61 -7.30 8.36
CA TYR A 373 20.88 -5.99 8.93
C TYR A 373 21.50 -6.12 10.32
N LYS A 374 22.19 -5.08 10.76
CA LYS A 374 22.70 -4.97 12.13
C LYS A 374 21.73 -4.18 12.99
N ASP A 375 21.49 -4.65 14.21
CA ASP A 375 20.73 -3.91 15.21
C ASP A 375 21.63 -2.98 16.05
N GLU A 376 21.02 -2.30 17.02
CA GLU A 376 21.70 -1.36 17.93
C GLU A 376 22.75 -2.04 18.84
N ASN A 377 22.68 -3.36 19.00
CA ASN A 377 23.60 -4.17 19.83
C ASN A 377 24.72 -4.82 19.00
N ASP A 378 24.92 -4.35 17.75
CA ASP A 378 25.87 -4.93 16.79
C ASP A 378 25.60 -6.41 16.44
N CYS A 379 24.40 -6.92 16.74
CA CYS A 379 23.98 -8.27 16.39
C CYS A 379 23.48 -8.32 14.94
N VAL A 380 23.91 -9.34 14.20
CA VAL A 380 23.48 -9.54 12.80
C VAL A 380 22.18 -10.31 12.77
N GLN A 381 21.13 -9.63 12.32
CA GLN A 381 19.80 -10.20 12.11
C GLN A 381 19.67 -10.68 10.67
N ARG A 382 19.15 -11.88 10.48
CA ARG A 382 18.96 -12.51 9.16
C ARG A 382 17.50 -12.89 9.00
N PHE A 383 16.90 -12.46 7.89
CA PHE A 383 15.54 -12.85 7.56
C PHE A 383 15.41 -13.06 6.05
N GLN A 384 14.42 -13.85 5.67
CA GLN A 384 14.11 -14.17 4.29
C GLN A 384 12.66 -13.79 4.01
N TYR A 385 12.49 -13.06 2.90
CA TYR A 385 11.20 -12.71 2.37
C TYR A 385 10.88 -13.59 1.18
N TYR A 386 9.72 -14.25 1.21
CA TYR A 386 9.21 -15.05 0.11
C TYR A 386 7.73 -14.73 -0.14
N GLU A 387 7.40 -14.40 -1.39
CA GLU A 387 6.02 -14.39 -1.86
C GLU A 387 5.72 -15.72 -2.54
N ASP A 388 4.67 -16.38 -2.06
CA ASP A 388 4.17 -17.56 -2.75
C ASP A 388 3.45 -17.17 -4.06
N ASN A 389 3.22 -18.16 -4.93
CA ASN A 389 2.49 -17.93 -6.18
C ASN A 389 1.01 -17.54 -5.98
N SER A 390 0.50 -17.64 -4.74
CA SER A 390 -0.85 -17.29 -4.28
C SER A 390 -1.01 -15.82 -3.93
N GLY A 391 0.10 -15.08 -3.79
CA GLY A 391 0.17 -13.70 -3.30
C GLY A 391 0.27 -13.59 -1.76
N LYS A 392 0.49 -14.70 -1.05
CA LYS A 392 0.74 -14.73 0.39
C LYS A 392 2.24 -14.52 0.65
N SER A 393 2.55 -13.46 1.38
CA SER A 393 3.91 -13.14 1.81
C SER A 393 4.25 -13.82 3.14
N ILE A 394 5.34 -14.57 3.15
CA ILE A 394 5.88 -15.24 4.33
C ILE A 394 7.23 -14.62 4.65
N LEU A 395 7.42 -14.26 5.93
CA LEU A 395 8.64 -13.64 6.43
C LEU A 395 9.31 -14.59 7.42
N SER A 396 10.40 -15.23 7.01
CA SER A 396 11.15 -16.17 7.84
C SER A 396 12.26 -15.44 8.58
N VAL A 397 12.27 -15.48 9.91
CA VAL A 397 13.26 -14.78 10.75
C VAL A 397 14.09 -15.80 11.53
N VAL A 398 15.41 -15.64 11.54
CA VAL A 398 16.30 -16.51 12.32
C VAL A 398 16.13 -16.22 13.80
N LYS A 399 15.93 -17.27 14.59
CA LYS A 399 15.55 -17.16 16.01
C LYS A 399 16.66 -16.62 16.92
N GLU A 400 17.91 -16.99 16.66
CA GLU A 400 19.07 -16.54 17.44
C GLU A 400 19.98 -15.65 16.57
N PRO A 401 20.18 -14.38 16.93
CA PRO A 401 21.04 -13.49 16.16
C PRO A 401 22.52 -13.72 16.45
N ASP A 402 23.36 -13.54 15.43
CA ASP A 402 24.81 -13.61 15.55
C ASP A 402 25.33 -12.34 16.23
N CYS A 403 25.46 -12.37 17.55
CA CYS A 403 26.04 -11.29 18.34
C CYS A 403 27.55 -11.51 18.57
N PRO A 404 28.36 -10.44 18.64
CA PRO A 404 29.77 -10.57 19.02
C PRO A 404 29.88 -11.19 20.42
N LYS A 405 30.46 -12.39 20.50
CA LYS A 405 30.78 -13.03 21.78
C LYS A 405 31.90 -12.23 22.42
N GLY A 406 31.67 -11.70 23.63
CA GLY A 406 32.72 -11.04 24.41
C GLY A 406 33.93 -11.96 24.60
N ASN A 407 35.11 -11.38 24.86
CA ASN A 407 36.32 -12.16 25.08
C ASN A 407 36.11 -13.19 26.19
N ASP A 408 36.44 -14.45 25.91
CA ASP A 408 36.33 -15.52 26.89
C ASP A 408 37.21 -15.22 28.11
N ILE A 409 36.56 -14.92 29.23
CA ILE A 409 37.19 -14.54 30.50
C ILE A 409 38.16 -15.64 30.96
N LEU A 410 37.88 -16.91 30.65
CA LEU A 410 38.74 -18.04 30.99
C LEU A 410 40.08 -17.96 30.25
N VAL A 411 40.06 -17.60 28.96
CA VAL A 411 41.27 -17.49 28.12
C VAL A 411 42.16 -16.35 28.61
N VAL A 412 41.57 -15.21 28.95
CA VAL A 412 42.32 -14.06 29.50
C VAL A 412 42.95 -14.42 30.84
N LEU A 413 42.22 -15.09 31.73
CA LEU A 413 42.74 -15.54 33.03
C LEU A 413 43.92 -16.52 32.89
N LEU A 414 43.82 -17.48 31.96
CA LEU A 414 44.89 -18.46 31.72
C LEU A 414 46.16 -17.80 31.17
N PHE A 415 46.04 -16.83 30.28
CA PHE A 415 47.19 -16.09 29.75
C PHE A 415 47.89 -15.27 30.84
N VAL A 416 47.12 -14.56 31.67
CA VAL A 416 47.69 -13.76 32.77
C VAL A 416 48.37 -14.66 33.80
N ALA A 417 47.73 -15.75 34.20
CA ALA A 417 48.31 -16.72 35.15
C ALA A 417 49.60 -17.35 34.61
N GLY A 418 49.60 -17.76 33.32
CA GLY A 418 50.79 -18.31 32.66
C GLY A 418 51.95 -17.32 32.60
N ALA A 419 51.69 -16.06 32.27
CA ALA A 419 52.72 -15.02 32.21
C ALA A 419 53.37 -14.77 33.59
N ILE A 420 52.58 -14.71 34.66
CA ILE A 420 53.08 -14.55 36.03
C ILE A 420 53.97 -15.72 36.43
N LEU A 421 53.56 -16.95 36.10
CA LEU A 421 54.30 -18.18 36.43
C LEU A 421 55.65 -18.23 35.69
N ILE A 422 55.68 -17.85 34.42
CA ILE A 422 56.90 -17.77 33.61
C ILE A 422 57.86 -16.71 34.14
N LEU A 423 57.36 -15.51 34.45
CA LEU A 423 58.18 -14.44 35.02
C LEU A 423 58.80 -14.87 36.36
N GLY A 424 58.02 -15.53 37.23
CA GLY A 424 58.53 -16.08 38.49
C GLY A 424 59.64 -17.12 38.28
N LEU A 425 59.45 -18.05 37.34
CA LEU A 425 60.46 -19.06 37.01
C LEU A 425 61.75 -18.45 36.44
N VAL A 426 61.64 -17.46 35.56
CA VAL A 426 62.80 -16.76 34.98
C VAL A 426 63.57 -16.00 36.07
N SER A 427 62.88 -15.29 36.96
CA SER A 427 63.54 -14.62 38.09
C SER A 427 64.26 -15.61 39.03
N LEU A 428 63.66 -16.78 39.31
CA LEU A 428 64.30 -17.82 40.10
C LEU A 428 65.52 -18.42 39.40
N LEU A 429 65.46 -18.63 38.09
CA LEU A 429 66.59 -19.13 37.30
C LEU A 429 67.74 -18.12 37.27
N ILE A 430 67.45 -16.83 37.07
CA ILE A 430 68.44 -15.76 37.11
C ILE A 430 69.07 -15.68 38.51
N TRP A 431 68.27 -15.71 39.57
CA TRP A 431 68.77 -15.70 40.94
C TRP A 431 69.67 -16.91 41.22
N LYS A 432 69.24 -18.12 40.85
CA LYS A 432 70.04 -19.34 41.00
C LYS A 432 71.35 -19.27 40.21
N LEU A 433 71.32 -18.71 38.99
CA LEU A 433 72.52 -18.51 38.18
C LEU A 433 73.49 -17.53 38.85
N LEU A 434 72.99 -16.39 39.34
CA LEU A 434 73.81 -15.38 40.03
C LEU A 434 74.44 -15.95 41.32
N VAL A 435 73.67 -16.67 42.13
CA VAL A 435 74.18 -17.35 43.34
C VAL A 435 75.23 -18.38 42.96
N THR A 436 74.99 -19.21 41.93
CA THR A 436 75.96 -20.22 41.48
C THR A 436 77.27 -19.59 41.00
N ILE A 437 77.21 -18.44 40.31
CA ILE A 437 78.39 -17.69 39.88
C ILE A 437 79.13 -17.09 41.08
N HIS A 438 78.40 -16.52 42.03
CA HIS A 438 78.97 -15.95 43.25
C HIS A 438 79.66 -17.03 44.09
N ASP A 439 78.97 -18.15 44.34
CA ASP A 439 79.52 -19.31 45.04
C ASP A 439 80.75 -19.88 44.32
N ARG A 440 80.75 -19.97 42.98
CA ARG A 440 81.94 -20.40 42.23
C ARG A 440 83.11 -19.42 42.37
N ARG A 441 82.85 -18.12 42.40
CA ARG A 441 83.88 -17.10 42.61
C ARG A 441 84.44 -17.14 44.02
N GLU A 442 83.58 -17.22 45.03
CA GLU A 442 84.00 -17.37 46.43
C GLU A 442 84.73 -18.70 46.66
N PHE A 443 84.29 -19.79 46.03
CA PHE A 443 84.97 -21.08 46.09
C PHE A 443 86.37 -21.02 45.46
N ALA A 444 86.52 -20.39 44.30
CA ALA A 444 87.82 -20.20 43.66
C ALA A 444 88.75 -19.29 44.49
N LYS A 445 88.20 -18.21 45.07
CA LYS A 445 88.92 -17.33 46.00
C LYS A 445 89.36 -18.09 47.26
N PHE A 446 88.50 -18.94 47.80
CA PHE A 446 88.81 -19.80 48.93
C PHE A 446 89.89 -20.83 48.59
N GLU A 447 89.87 -21.44 47.40
CA GLU A 447 90.95 -22.34 46.95
C GLU A 447 92.29 -21.60 46.78
N GLU A 448 92.28 -20.36 46.26
CA GLU A 448 93.49 -19.51 46.21
C GLU A 448 94.00 -19.14 47.61
N GLU A 449 93.13 -18.75 48.53
CA GLU A 449 93.48 -18.47 49.93
C GLU A 449 94.03 -19.72 50.63
N ARG A 450 93.43 -20.90 50.37
CA ARG A 450 93.89 -22.19 50.89
C ARG A 450 95.24 -22.61 50.31
N ALA A 451 95.52 -22.32 49.05
CA ALA A 451 96.81 -22.58 48.42
C ALA A 451 97.92 -21.60 48.89
N ARG A 452 97.54 -20.37 49.26
CA ARG A 452 98.45 -19.37 49.84
C ARG A 452 98.66 -19.54 51.35
N ALA A 453 97.79 -20.29 52.03
CA ALA A 453 97.96 -20.67 53.42
C ALA A 453 99.10 -21.69 53.59
N LYS A 454 100.35 -21.20 53.49
CA LYS A 454 101.52 -21.87 54.07
C LYS A 454 101.41 -21.76 55.59
N TRP A 455 100.97 -22.83 56.24
CA TRP A 455 101.20 -23.02 57.66
C TRP A 455 102.70 -23.31 57.85
N GLU A 456 103.46 -22.31 58.30
CA GLU A 456 104.82 -22.55 58.79
C GLU A 456 104.75 -23.40 60.05
N THR A 457 105.15 -24.66 59.94
CA THR A 457 105.54 -25.53 61.07
C THR A 457 106.85 -25.03 61.67
N GLY A 458 106.79 -23.88 62.34
CA GLY A 458 107.91 -23.19 62.98
C GLY A 458 107.52 -22.68 64.37
N HIS A 459 107.83 -23.48 65.38
CA HIS A 459 108.03 -23.19 66.80
C HIS A 459 107.40 -21.92 67.41
N ASN A 460 106.47 -22.19 68.33
CA ASN A 460 105.82 -21.24 69.24
C ASN A 460 106.85 -20.29 69.94
N PRO A 461 106.80 -18.98 69.67
CA PRO A 461 107.74 -17.99 70.19
C PRO A 461 107.62 -17.71 71.72
N LEU A 462 106.84 -18.50 72.46
CA LEU A 462 106.62 -18.35 73.91
C LEU A 462 107.37 -19.37 74.79
N TYR A 463 108.17 -20.28 74.24
CA TYR A 463 108.82 -21.35 75.03
C TYR A 463 110.29 -21.03 75.39
N LYS A 464 110.61 -20.91 76.68
CA LYS A 464 111.98 -20.79 77.23
C LYS A 464 112.22 -21.88 78.29
N GLY A 465 113.27 -22.70 78.12
CA GLY A 465 113.73 -23.69 79.10
C GLY A 465 115.21 -23.52 79.43
N ALA A 466 115.54 -23.53 80.72
CA ALA A 466 116.79 -23.01 81.29
C ALA A 466 117.82 -24.10 81.61
N THR A 467 119.07 -23.96 81.13
CA THR A 467 120.27 -24.39 81.89
C THR A 467 121.56 -23.78 81.32
N SER A 468 122.38 -23.23 82.22
CA SER A 468 123.67 -22.57 81.99
C SER A 468 124.83 -23.47 82.41
N THR A 469 125.92 -23.51 81.64
CA THR A 469 127.17 -24.18 82.08
C THR A 469 128.35 -23.24 81.89
N PHE A 470 129.12 -23.02 82.95
CA PHE A 470 130.26 -22.10 83.04
C PHE A 470 131.60 -22.88 83.02
N MET A 471 132.63 -22.23 82.48
CA MET A 471 134.01 -22.71 82.23
C MET A 471 134.82 -23.14 83.47
N ASN A 472 135.86 -23.97 83.28
CA ASN A 472 137.24 -23.51 83.54
C ASN A 472 138.37 -24.34 82.87
N ILE A 473 139.46 -23.61 82.66
CA ILE A 473 140.73 -23.73 81.96
C ILE A 473 141.63 -24.84 82.55
N THR A 474 142.25 -25.66 81.69
CA THR A 474 143.68 -26.03 81.73
C THR A 474 143.98 -27.10 80.67
N TYR A 475 145.22 -27.10 80.18
CA TYR A 475 145.81 -27.88 79.07
C TYR A 475 145.73 -27.20 77.71
N ARG A 476 146.78 -26.45 77.36
CA ARG A 476 148.00 -26.89 76.62
C ARG A 476 147.60 -27.25 75.18
N GLY A 477 148.11 -26.64 74.13
CA GLY A 477 149.33 -25.86 73.92
C GLY A 477 149.74 -26.07 72.46
N LYS A 478 150.19 -25.00 71.81
CA LYS A 478 151.23 -24.92 70.76
C LYS A 478 151.56 -26.22 69.98
N GLU A 479 151.36 -26.23 68.67
CA GLU A 479 152.29 -25.69 67.64
C GLU A 479 151.49 -25.07 66.49
#